data_AF-X1IN94-F1
#
_entry.id   AF-X1IN94-F1
#
_cell.length_a   1.000
_cell.length_b   1.000
_cell.length_c   1.000
_cell.angle_alpha   90.00
_cell.angle_beta   90.00
_cell.angle_gamma   90.00
#
_symmetry.space_group_name_H-M   'P 1'
#
loop_
_entity.id
_entity.type
_entity.pdbx_description
1 polymer ?
#
loop_
_entity_poly.entity_id
_entity_poly.type
_entity_poly.pdbx_seq_one_letter_code
_entity_poly.pdbx_strand_id
1 'polypeptide(L)'
;GLIAEFIAAFVSLPVSKWGLDVLSSGLIQGIGAEIIFGLTLWKNYKIPVLMLAGAASAFAAWVHDWIMWYGGTEPHILVAMLVFIIISGIFLTGLGSKYLGDALKATGVLSGFPVAGEKSKE
;
A
#
# COMPACT_ATOMS: atom_id res chain seq x y z
N GLY A 1 7.00 1.43 -2.80
CA GLY A 1 5.95 1.37 -1.76
C GLY A 1 6.41 2.07 -0.51
N LEU A 2 7.48 1.57 0.10
CA LEU A 2 7.96 1.99 1.42
C LEU A 2 8.14 3.51 1.59
N ILE A 3 8.95 4.15 0.74
CA ILE A 3 9.24 5.58 0.86
C ILE A 3 7.98 6.42 0.61
N ALA A 4 7.18 6.04 -0.38
CA ALA A 4 5.94 6.74 -0.69
C ALA A 4 4.96 6.68 0.48
N GLU A 5 4.81 5.51 1.10
CA GLU A 5 3.95 5.29 2.27
C GLU A 5 4.44 6.08 3.47
N PHE A 6 5.75 6.06 3.74
CA PHE A 6 6.33 6.79 4.86
C PHE A 6 6.20 8.31 4.70
N ILE A 7 6.39 8.82 3.48
CA ILE A 7 6.13 10.25 3.17
C ILE A 7 4.64 10.57 3.36
N ALA A 8 3.74 9.72 2.88
CA ALA A 8 2.30 9.92 3.06
C ALA A 8 1.92 9.96 4.56
N ALA A 9 2.46 9.03 5.34
CA ALA A 9 2.29 8.99 6.79
C ALA A 9 2.82 10.26 7.46
N PHE A 10 4.02 10.71 7.09
CA PHE A 10 4.62 11.93 7.61
C PHE A 10 3.78 13.17 7.30
N VAL A 11 3.32 13.32 6.05
CA VAL A 11 2.48 14.46 5.64
C VAL A 11 1.10 14.42 6.30
N SER A 12 0.62 13.23 6.69
CA SER A 12 -0.66 13.09 7.42
C SER A 12 -0.60 13.49 8.90
N LEU A 13 0.58 13.66 9.48
CA LEU A 13 0.76 13.98 10.92
C LEU A 13 -0.11 15.15 11.42
N PRO A 14 -0.20 16.31 10.74
CA PRO A 14 -0.96 17.45 11.26
C PRO A 14 -2.47 17.19 11.39
N VAL A 15 -2.98 16.20 10.66
CA VAL A 15 -4.41 15.82 10.65
C VAL A 15 -4.66 14.45 11.29
N SER A 16 -3.61 13.80 11.78
CA SER A 16 -3.69 12.45 12.35
C SER A 16 -4.29 12.48 13.76
N LYS A 17 -5.30 11.64 13.98
CA LYS A 17 -5.84 11.38 15.33
C LYS A 17 -4.95 10.43 16.15
N TRP A 18 -4.02 9.74 15.50
CA TRP A 18 -3.16 8.72 16.09
C TRP A 18 -1.76 9.27 16.46
N GLY A 19 -1.52 10.56 16.26
CA GLY A 19 -0.23 11.18 16.56
C GLY A 19 0.93 10.52 15.81
N LEU A 20 2.05 10.28 16.51
CA LEU A 20 3.26 9.68 15.93
C LEU A 20 3.08 8.21 15.52
N ASP A 21 2.06 7.52 16.02
CA ASP A 21 1.76 6.12 15.67
C ASP A 21 1.54 5.94 14.16
N VAL A 22 1.03 6.97 13.49
CA VAL A 22 0.83 6.95 12.03
C VAL A 22 2.14 6.71 11.26
N LEU A 23 3.28 7.18 11.80
CA LEU A 23 4.59 6.96 11.18
C LEU A 23 5.00 5.49 11.30
N SER A 24 4.81 4.90 12.49
CA SER A 24 5.09 3.49 12.75
C SER A 24 4.22 2.59 11.86
N SER A 25 2.91 2.87 11.84
CA SER A 25 1.95 2.15 11.00
C SER A 25 2.29 2.29 9.52
N GLY A 26 2.54 3.49 9.02
CA GLY A 26 2.90 3.74 7.62
C GLY A 26 4.21 3.08 7.21
N LEU A 27 5.21 3.03 8.10
CA LEU A 27 6.45 2.31 7.86
C LEU A 27 6.20 0.80 7.72
N ILE A 28 5.43 0.21 8.64
CA ILE A 28 5.13 -1.23 8.64
C ILE A 28 4.29 -1.62 7.41
N GLN A 29 3.30 -0.81 7.05
CA GLN A 29 2.51 -0.96 5.82
C GLN A 29 3.40 -0.91 4.57
N GLY A 30 4.27 0.10 4.51
CA GLY A 30 5.24 0.28 3.45
C GLY A 30 6.15 -0.94 3.29
N ILE A 31 6.64 -1.51 4.40
CA ILE A 31 7.45 -2.74 4.40
C ILE A 31 6.64 -3.92 3.85
N GLY A 32 5.39 -4.07 4.30
CA GLY A 32 4.48 -5.12 3.82
C GLY A 32 4.33 -5.11 2.30
N ALA A 33 4.06 -3.94 1.70
CA ALA A 33 4.00 -3.79 0.25
C ALA A 33 5.35 -4.06 -0.44
N GLU A 34 6.44 -3.51 0.12
CA GLU A 34 7.77 -3.56 -0.49
C GLU A 34 8.32 -4.98 -0.57
N ILE A 35 8.01 -5.86 0.39
CA ILE A 35 8.39 -7.28 0.35
C ILE A 35 7.88 -7.94 -0.94
N ILE A 36 6.64 -7.67 -1.35
CA ILE A 36 6.06 -8.26 -2.57
C ILE A 36 6.78 -7.74 -3.82
N PHE A 37 7.10 -6.45 -3.88
CA PHE A 37 7.90 -5.91 -4.98
C PHE A 37 9.32 -6.51 -4.99
N GLY A 38 9.93 -6.68 -3.83
CA GLY A 38 11.24 -7.33 -3.66
C GLY A 38 11.26 -8.79 -4.12
N LEU A 39 10.19 -9.55 -3.88
CA LEU A 39 10.05 -10.92 -4.42
C LEU A 39 10.04 -10.97 -5.95
N THR A 40 9.64 -9.88 -6.60
CA THR A 40 9.69 -9.73 -8.06
C THR A 40 10.93 -8.97 -8.55
N LEU A 41 11.89 -8.71 -7.66
CA LEU A 41 13.09 -7.91 -7.90
C LEU A 41 12.77 -6.53 -8.48
N TRP A 42 11.61 -5.96 -8.15
CA TRP A 42 11.13 -4.68 -8.69
C TRP A 42 11.00 -4.68 -10.22
N LYS A 43 10.80 -5.85 -10.85
CA LYS A 43 10.68 -5.99 -12.30
C LYS A 43 9.26 -6.25 -12.79
N ASN A 44 8.31 -6.55 -11.89
CA ASN A 44 6.94 -6.90 -12.27
C ASN A 44 5.92 -6.04 -11.54
N TYR A 45 5.18 -5.23 -12.30
CA TYR A 45 4.10 -4.35 -11.79
C TYR A 45 2.75 -4.68 -12.42
N LYS A 46 2.54 -5.95 -12.82
CA LYS A 46 1.24 -6.42 -13.31
C LYS A 46 0.21 -6.44 -12.16
N ILE A 47 -1.07 -6.39 -12.53
CA ILE A 47 -2.20 -6.38 -11.60
C ILE A 47 -2.08 -7.41 -10.47
N PRO A 48 -1.75 -8.70 -10.71
CA PRO A 48 -1.61 -9.66 -9.62
C PRO A 48 -0.55 -9.28 -8.57
N VAL A 49 0.58 -8.71 -8.99
CA VAL A 49 1.64 -8.28 -8.07
C VAL A 49 1.18 -7.07 -7.26
N LEU A 50 0.49 -6.12 -7.89
CA LEU A 50 -0.06 -4.95 -7.20
C LEU A 50 -1.13 -5.37 -6.17
N MET A 51 -2.00 -6.31 -6.53
CA MET A 51 -3.00 -6.87 -5.60
C MET A 51 -2.34 -7.59 -4.42
N LEU A 52 -1.30 -8.39 -4.67
CA LEU A 52 -0.54 -9.06 -3.60
C LEU A 52 0.18 -8.03 -2.71
N ALA A 53 0.76 -6.97 -3.28
CA ALA A 53 1.39 -5.90 -2.51
C ALA A 53 0.36 -5.16 -1.64
N GLY A 54 -0.84 -4.90 -2.16
CA GLY A 54 -1.95 -4.33 -1.40
C GLY A 54 -2.41 -5.24 -0.26
N ALA A 55 -2.53 -6.55 -0.50
CA ALA A 55 -2.83 -7.53 0.55
C ALA A 55 -1.76 -7.58 1.63
N ALA A 56 -0.48 -7.60 1.26
CA ALA A 56 0.63 -7.64 2.20
C ALA A 56 0.75 -6.36 3.04
N SER A 57 0.49 -5.20 2.44
CA SER A 57 0.38 -3.92 3.16
C SER A 57 -0.75 -3.95 4.19
N ALA A 58 -1.94 -4.39 3.79
CA ALA A 58 -3.09 -4.52 4.68
C ALA A 58 -2.86 -5.53 5.82
N PHE A 59 -2.18 -6.64 5.52
CA PHE A 59 -1.76 -7.60 6.55
C PHE A 59 -0.84 -6.95 7.57
N ALA A 60 0.17 -6.20 7.11
CA ALA A 60 1.11 -5.51 7.97
C ALA A 60 0.41 -4.44 8.83
N ALA A 61 -0.54 -3.68 8.26
CA ALA A 61 -1.40 -2.76 9.01
C ALA A 61 -2.17 -3.48 10.13
N TRP A 62 -2.79 -4.62 9.80
CA TRP A 62 -3.57 -5.40 10.76
C TRP A 62 -2.70 -5.96 11.89
N VAL A 63 -1.49 -6.45 11.60
CA VAL A 63 -0.54 -6.92 12.62
C VAL A 63 -0.15 -5.78 13.56
N HIS A 64 0.16 -4.61 13.01
CA HIS A 64 0.46 -3.42 13.81
C HIS A 64 -0.70 -3.08 14.75
N ASP A 65 -1.90 -2.96 14.20
CA ASP A 65 -3.08 -2.55 14.96
C ASP A 65 -3.49 -3.60 15.99
N TRP A 66 -3.31 -4.89 15.69
CA TRP A 66 -3.53 -5.95 16.66
C TRP A 66 -2.63 -5.80 17.88
N ILE A 67 -1.33 -5.57 17.67
CA ILE A 67 -0.35 -5.44 18.75
C ILE A 67 -0.59 -4.15 19.55
N MET A 68 -0.87 -3.04 18.88
CA MET A 68 -0.94 -1.72 19.51
C MET A 68 -2.30 -1.44 20.16
N TRP A 69 -3.39 -1.88 19.54
CA TRP A 69 -4.74 -1.41 19.86
C TRP A 69 -5.74 -2.53 20.17
N TYR A 70 -5.59 -3.72 19.56
CA TYR A 70 -6.61 -4.78 19.61
C TYR A 70 -6.20 -6.06 20.34
N GLY A 71 -5.14 -6.04 21.17
CA GLY A 71 -4.62 -7.24 21.85
C GLY A 71 -5.63 -7.98 22.74
N GLY A 72 -6.65 -7.29 23.27
CA GLY A 72 -7.72 -7.88 24.08
C GLY A 72 -8.98 -8.27 23.30
N THR A 73 -8.97 -8.14 21.97
CA THR A 73 -10.15 -8.40 21.12
C THR A 73 -10.36 -9.90 20.92
N GLU A 74 -11.63 -10.33 20.87
CA GLU A 74 -11.95 -11.73 20.67
C GLU A 74 -11.41 -12.28 19.33
N PRO A 75 -10.87 -13.52 19.28
CA PRO A 75 -10.19 -14.03 18.11
C PRO A 75 -11.02 -14.01 16.82
N HIS A 76 -12.33 -14.25 16.91
CA HIS A 76 -13.20 -14.28 15.74
C HIS A 76 -13.41 -12.88 15.14
N ILE A 77 -13.42 -11.83 15.97
CA ILE A 77 -13.50 -10.43 15.51
C ILE A 77 -12.19 -10.06 14.82
N LEU A 78 -11.05 -10.43 15.40
CA LEU A 78 -9.73 -10.21 14.82
C LEU A 78 -9.59 -10.87 13.44
N VAL A 79 -10.07 -12.12 13.30
CA VAL A 79 -10.11 -12.83 12.01
C VAL A 79 -11.03 -12.13 11.02
N ALA A 80 -12.21 -11.67 11.45
CA ALA A 80 -13.11 -10.92 10.57
C ALA A 80 -12.46 -9.62 10.07
N MET A 81 -11.84 -8.84 10.96
CA MET A 81 -11.09 -7.62 10.61
C MET A 81 -9.99 -7.92 9.60
N LEU A 82 -9.25 -9.00 9.80
CA LEU A 82 -8.20 -9.44 8.88
C LEU A 82 -8.78 -9.72 7.48
N VAL A 83 -9.88 -10.45 7.39
CA VAL A 83 -10.50 -10.75 6.08
C VAL A 83 -10.92 -9.47 5.38
N PHE A 84 -11.61 -8.56 6.09
CA PHE A 84 -12.08 -7.30 5.49
C PHE A 84 -10.93 -6.38 5.06
N ILE A 85 -9.89 -6.23 5.88
CA ILE A 85 -8.77 -5.34 5.54
C ILE A 85 -7.94 -5.90 4.39
N ILE A 86 -7.77 -7.22 4.28
CA ILE A 86 -7.09 -7.85 3.14
C ILE A 86 -7.87 -7.63 1.84
N ILE A 87 -9.18 -7.87 1.86
CA ILE A 87 -10.06 -7.59 0.71
C ILE A 87 -9.93 -6.12 0.32
N SER A 88 -10.04 -5.21 1.29
CA SER A 88 -9.89 -3.77 1.06
C SER A 88 -8.53 -3.41 0.45
N GLY A 89 -7.43 -3.94 0.99
CA GLY A 89 -6.08 -3.69 0.49
C GLY A 89 -5.87 -4.19 -0.95
N ILE A 90 -6.45 -5.33 -1.30
CA ILE A 90 -6.41 -5.85 -2.68
C ILE A 90 -7.08 -4.88 -3.66
N PHE A 91 -8.29 -4.42 -3.34
CA PHE A 91 -9.09 -3.61 -4.26
C PHE A 91 -8.68 -2.14 -4.24
N LEU A 92 -8.61 -1.51 -3.06
CA LEU A 92 -8.33 -0.08 -2.94
C LEU A 92 -6.85 0.24 -3.16
N THR A 93 -5.94 -0.53 -2.55
CA THR A 93 -4.50 -0.27 -2.70
C THR A 93 -3.97 -0.91 -3.98
N GLY A 94 -4.25 -2.20 -4.20
CA GLY A 94 -3.75 -2.95 -5.35
C GLY A 94 -4.32 -2.44 -6.68
N LEU A 95 -5.63 -2.56 -6.88
CA LEU A 95 -6.25 -2.09 -8.13
C LEU A 95 -6.36 -0.57 -8.20
N GLY A 96 -6.69 0.10 -7.08
CA GLY A 96 -6.81 1.56 -7.06
C GLY A 96 -5.51 2.26 -7.45
N SER A 97 -4.33 1.77 -7.00
CA SER A 97 -3.04 2.34 -7.44
C SER A 97 -2.80 2.18 -8.94
N LYS A 98 -3.23 1.06 -9.54
CA LYS A 98 -3.12 0.84 -11.00
C LYS A 98 -3.99 1.83 -11.77
N TYR A 99 -5.26 1.97 -11.40
CA TYR A 99 -6.18 2.88 -12.08
C TYR A 99 -5.77 4.34 -11.93
N LEU A 100 -5.30 4.73 -10.74
CA LEU A 100 -4.77 6.08 -10.51
C LEU A 100 -3.52 6.33 -11.37
N GLY A 101 -2.60 5.36 -11.42
CA GLY A 101 -1.41 5.45 -12.27
C GLY A 101 -1.75 5.56 -13.77
N ASP A 102 -2.75 4.81 -14.24
CA ASP A 102 -3.21 4.87 -15.63
C ASP A 102 -3.90 6.20 -15.96
N ALA A 103 -4.72 6.72 -15.04
CA ALA A 103 -5.36 8.02 -15.20
C ALA A 103 -4.31 9.14 -15.28
N LEU A 104 -3.30 9.12 -14.39
CA LEU A 104 -2.17 10.05 -14.45
C LEU A 104 -1.33 9.87 -15.72
N LYS A 105 -1.16 8.64 -16.20
CA LYS A 105 -0.47 8.40 -17.47
C LYS A 105 -1.23 9.04 -18.64
N ALA A 106 -2.55 8.95 -18.65
CA ALA A 106 -3.40 9.52 -19.70
C ALA A 106 -3.31 11.07 -19.79
N THR A 107 -2.96 11.76 -18.70
CA THR A 107 -2.74 13.22 -18.73
C THR A 107 -1.39 13.62 -19.33
N GLY A 108 -0.47 12.68 -19.53
CA GLY A 108 0.89 12.94 -20.00
C GLY A 108 1.87 13.44 -18.92
N VAL A 109 1.40 13.70 -17.69
CA VAL A 109 2.25 14.17 -16.58
C VAL A 109 3.35 13.15 -16.22
N LEU A 110 3.11 11.87 -16.49
CA LEU A 110 4.06 10.79 -16.21
C LEU A 110 5.01 10.47 -17.37
N SER A 111 5.05 11.29 -18.43
CA SER A 111 5.82 10.99 -19.65
C SER A 111 7.34 10.82 -19.46
N GLY A 112 7.91 11.31 -18.35
CA GLY A 112 9.31 11.09 -17.96
C GLY A 112 9.57 9.86 -17.09
N PHE A 113 8.53 9.10 -16.73
CA PHE A 113 8.62 7.97 -15.79
C PHE A 113 8.44 6.62 -16.50
N PRO A 114 9.02 5.52 -15.97
CA PRO A 114 8.92 4.18 -16.58
C PRO A 114 7.50 3.69 -16.85
N VAL A 115 6.52 4.14 -16.05
CA VAL A 115 5.11 3.80 -16.22
C VAL A 115 4.50 4.32 -17.53
N ALA A 116 5.04 5.39 -18.10
CA ALA A 116 4.62 5.89 -19.41
C ALA A 116 5.01 4.92 -20.55
N GLY A 117 5.99 4.04 -20.33
CA GLY A 117 6.62 3.24 -21.38
C GLY A 117 7.62 4.08 -22.18
N GLU A 118 8.49 3.44 -22.96
CA GLU A 118 9.32 4.16 -23.92
C GLU A 118 8.39 4.85 -24.93
N LYS A 119 8.44 6.19 -25.00
CA LYS A 119 7.98 6.87 -26.20
C LYS A 119 8.78 6.27 -27.36
N SER A 120 8.13 5.61 -28.30
CA SER A 120 8.76 5.41 -29.60
C SER A 120 9.17 6.80 -30.06
N LYS A 121 10.48 6.98 -30.24
CA LYS A 121 11.04 8.18 -30.86
C LYS A 121 10.39 8.29 -32.24
N GLU A 122 9.39 9.15 -32.36
CA GLU A 122 9.00 9.74 -33.64
C GLU A 122 9.75 11.06 -33.80
#